data_AF-A0A9X8WRR2-F1
#
_entry.id   AF-A0A9X8WRR2-F1
#
_cell.length_a   1.000
_cell.length_b   1.000
_cell.length_c   1.000
_cell.angle_alpha   90.00
_cell.angle_beta   90.00
_cell.angle_gamma   90.00
#
_symmetry.space_group_name_H-M   'P 1'
#
loop_
_entity.id
_entity.type
_entity.pdbx_description
1 polymer ?
#
loop_
_entity_poly.entity_id
_entity_poly.type
_entity_poly.pdbx_seq_one_letter_code
_entity_poly.pdbx_strand_id
1 'polypeptide(L)'
;MKINEKKIILYKIETDNSWNLINIFDKKNNLTITQREGDMQCSPYILLNYNDMDSINFDVNKATINIKKYKKTPEYTDRVMSYILELIKYYDKILIKEYLIEALELLEWIENEVDVDINKINKYQIIKRIRNFSIDEILDLDNIKRKNSKDIMIQCAINILIEKYEEAKNNMNNMSKELLNKFKLYPIYNLYDKKTKVQI
;
A
#
# COMPACT_ATOMS: atom_id res chain seq x y z
N MET A 1 32.69 17.11 -5.00
CA MET A 1 32.03 16.97 -3.69
C MET A 1 30.82 16.06 -3.88
N LYS A 2 30.86 14.81 -3.39
CA LYS A 2 29.69 13.92 -3.42
C LYS A 2 28.82 14.24 -2.21
N ILE A 3 27.76 15.02 -2.42
CA ILE A 3 26.66 15.08 -1.46
C ILE A 3 25.93 13.75 -1.60
N ASN A 4 25.80 12.97 -0.52
CA ASN A 4 24.99 11.75 -0.53
C ASN A 4 23.64 12.08 -1.19
N GLU A 5 23.26 11.31 -2.23
CA GLU A 5 22.05 11.53 -3.01
C GLU A 5 20.81 11.36 -2.12
N LYS A 6 20.42 12.43 -1.43
CA LYS A 6 19.26 12.49 -0.54
C LYS A 6 18.17 13.31 -1.22
N LYS A 7 17.00 12.70 -1.39
CA LYS A 7 15.82 13.36 -1.99
C LYS A 7 15.10 14.22 -0.95
N ILE A 8 14.54 15.34 -1.40
CA ILE A 8 13.62 16.18 -0.63
C ILE A 8 12.39 16.40 -1.51
N ILE A 9 11.19 16.24 -0.95
CA ILE A 9 9.95 16.52 -1.67
C ILE A 9 9.49 17.92 -1.31
N LEU A 10 9.42 18.78 -2.32
CA LEU A 10 8.95 20.16 -2.23
C LEU A 10 7.90 20.36 -3.31
N TYR A 11 6.92 21.22 -3.07
CA TYR A 11 6.06 21.71 -4.14
C TYR A 11 6.47 23.15 -4.50
N LYS A 12 6.45 23.43 -5.80
CA LYS A 12 6.79 24.72 -6.38
C LYS A 12 5.51 25.53 -6.56
N ILE A 13 5.47 26.73 -6.02
CA ILE A 13 4.47 27.74 -6.35
C ILE A 13 5.13 28.74 -7.30
N GLU A 14 4.56 28.89 -8.48
CA GLU A 14 4.93 29.98 -9.40
C GLU A 14 4.10 31.23 -9.09
N THR A 15 4.78 32.37 -9.09
CA THR A 15 4.18 33.70 -9.00
C THR A 15 4.70 34.52 -10.18
N ASP A 16 4.06 35.64 -10.50
CA ASP A 16 4.35 36.44 -11.70
C ASP A 16 5.85 36.73 -11.93
N ASN A 17 6.65 36.86 -10.87
CA ASN A 17 8.08 37.17 -10.95
C ASN A 17 9.02 36.27 -10.11
N SER A 18 8.51 35.21 -9.47
CA SER A 18 9.34 34.34 -8.62
C SER A 18 8.74 32.95 -8.42
N TRP A 19 9.52 32.05 -7.80
CA TRP A 19 9.00 30.78 -7.33
C TRP A 19 9.34 30.55 -5.87
N ASN A 20 8.41 29.95 -5.14
CA ASN A 20 8.62 29.51 -3.77
C ASN A 20 8.63 27.98 -3.74
N LEU A 21 9.62 27.40 -3.05
CA LEU A 21 9.62 25.97 -2.72
C LEU A 21 9.14 25.82 -1.29
N ILE A 22 8.10 25.01 -1.13
CA ILE A 22 7.49 24.78 0.18
C ILE A 22 7.56 23.30 0.48
N ASN A 23 7.89 22.97 1.73
CA ASN A 23 7.82 21.61 2.23
C ASN A 23 6.36 21.16 2.21
N ILE A 24 6.04 20.19 1.35
CA ILE A 24 4.67 19.68 1.17
C ILE A 24 4.07 19.13 2.48
N PHE A 25 4.92 18.71 3.41
CA PHE A 25 4.52 18.14 4.70
C PHE A 25 4.30 19.15 5.82
N ASP A 26 4.47 20.46 5.55
CA ASP A 26 4.16 21.50 6.55
C ASP A 26 2.65 21.46 6.91
N LYS A 27 2.35 21.53 8.21
CA LYS A 27 1.00 21.44 8.77
C LYS A 27 0.06 22.54 8.27
N LYS A 28 0.60 23.62 7.71
CA LYS A 28 -0.19 24.74 7.16
C LYS A 28 -0.74 24.46 5.76
N ASN A 29 -0.24 23.42 5.09
CA ASN A 29 -0.65 23.10 3.73
C ASN A 29 -1.90 22.22 3.75
N ASN A 30 -3.03 22.80 3.32
CA ASN A 30 -4.22 22.04 2.98
C ASN A 30 -4.18 21.74 1.49
N LEU A 31 -4.09 20.46 1.11
CA LEU A 31 -4.18 20.06 -0.28
C LEU A 31 -5.61 19.71 -0.63
N THR A 32 -6.01 20.16 -1.81
CA THR A 32 -7.27 19.81 -2.45
C THR A 32 -6.94 19.12 -3.77
N ILE A 33 -7.47 17.92 -3.97
CA ILE A 33 -7.43 17.24 -5.26
C ILE A 33 -8.72 17.56 -5.98
N THR A 34 -8.62 18.23 -7.13
CA THR A 34 -9.76 18.46 -8.03
C THR A 34 -9.99 17.21 -8.87
N GLN A 35 -11.18 16.63 -8.73
CA GLN A 35 -11.60 15.44 -9.47
C GLN A 35 -12.87 15.76 -10.28
N ARG A 36 -13.24 14.88 -11.22
CA ARG A 36 -14.46 15.08 -12.04
C ARG A 36 -15.73 15.22 -11.19
N GLU A 37 -15.77 14.55 -10.04
CA GLU A 37 -16.92 14.51 -9.13
C GLU A 37 -16.88 15.63 -8.07
N GLY A 38 -15.81 16.42 -8.05
CA GLY A 38 -15.65 17.54 -7.12
C GLY A 38 -14.26 17.60 -6.50
N ASP A 39 -14.06 18.65 -5.71
CA ASP A 39 -12.86 18.88 -4.93
C ASP A 39 -12.87 18.05 -3.65
N MET A 40 -11.76 17.36 -3.37
CA MET A 40 -11.57 16.59 -2.15
C MET A 40 -10.36 17.10 -1.39
N GLN A 41 -10.55 17.53 -0.15
CA GLN A 41 -9.43 17.81 0.74
C GLN A 41 -8.75 16.51 1.16
N CYS A 42 -7.42 16.49 1.12
CA CYS A 42 -6.68 15.29 1.43
C CYS A 42 -5.36 15.56 2.16
N SER A 43 -4.84 14.50 2.76
CA SER A 43 -3.48 14.48 3.28
C SER A 43 -2.50 14.49 2.10
N PRO A 44 -1.39 15.26 2.14
CA PRO A 44 -0.33 15.17 1.14
C PRO A 44 0.29 13.79 1.03
N TYR A 45 0.27 13.02 2.12
CA TYR A 45 0.97 11.76 2.21
C TYR A 45 0.34 10.66 1.35
N ILE A 46 -0.98 10.71 1.10
CA ILE A 46 -1.66 9.68 0.28
C ILE A 46 -1.33 9.77 -1.21
N LEU A 47 -0.58 10.81 -1.62
CA LEU A 47 -0.10 10.99 -2.99
C LEU A 47 1.28 10.37 -3.22
N LEU A 48 1.96 9.96 -2.15
CA LEU A 48 3.31 9.41 -2.23
C LEU A 48 3.29 7.95 -2.69
N ASN A 49 4.27 7.59 -3.51
CA ASN A 49 4.61 6.20 -3.79
C ASN A 49 5.84 5.76 -2.98
N TYR A 50 6.17 4.47 -3.02
CA TYR A 50 7.29 3.92 -2.24
C TYR A 50 8.65 4.56 -2.57
N ASN A 51 8.88 5.10 -3.77
CA ASN A 51 10.15 5.78 -4.10
C ASN A 51 10.26 7.16 -3.44
N ASP A 52 9.13 7.78 -3.13
CA ASP A 52 9.07 9.09 -2.49
C ASP A 52 9.42 8.98 -1.00
N MET A 53 9.18 7.82 -0.38
CA MET A 53 9.45 7.55 1.03
C MET A 53 10.93 7.51 1.40
N ASP A 54 11.86 7.44 0.42
CA ASP A 54 13.32 7.63 0.63
C ASP A 54 13.68 9.08 0.99
N SER A 55 12.74 10.02 0.87
CA SER A 55 13.01 11.44 1.04
C SER A 55 13.26 11.80 2.50
N ILE A 56 14.23 12.68 2.76
CA ILE A 56 14.68 13.00 4.13
C ILE A 56 13.62 13.72 4.97
N ASN A 57 12.64 14.35 4.31
CA ASN A 57 11.55 15.05 4.97
C ASN A 57 10.28 14.20 5.11
N PHE A 58 10.33 12.92 4.69
CA PHE A 58 9.25 11.97 4.94
C PHE A 58 9.39 11.35 6.33
N ASP A 59 8.26 11.26 7.02
CA ASP A 59 8.13 10.70 8.37
C ASP A 59 6.82 9.93 8.42
N VAL A 60 6.90 8.61 8.56
CA VAL A 60 5.74 7.72 8.45
C VAL A 60 4.75 7.92 9.60
N ASN A 61 5.24 8.19 10.82
CA ASN A 61 4.37 8.44 11.96
C ASN A 61 3.58 9.75 11.78
N LYS A 62 4.26 10.82 11.32
CA LYS A 62 3.57 12.08 10.97
C LYS A 62 2.59 11.89 9.82
N ALA A 63 2.89 11.02 8.86
CA ALA A 63 1.98 10.70 7.77
C ALA A 63 0.68 10.07 8.30
N THR A 64 0.77 9.02 9.12
CA THR A 64 -0.39 8.36 9.74
C THR A 64 -1.23 9.34 10.55
N ILE A 65 -0.60 10.13 11.42
CA ILE A 65 -1.30 11.14 12.23
C ILE A 65 -2.02 12.16 11.34
N ASN A 66 -1.41 12.57 10.22
CA ASN A 66 -2.02 13.53 9.30
C ASN A 66 -3.19 12.91 8.52
N ILE A 67 -3.03 11.70 7.97
CA ILE A 67 -4.06 10.97 7.22
C ILE A 67 -5.34 10.82 8.05
N LYS A 68 -5.22 10.47 9.33
CA LYS A 68 -6.37 10.25 10.22
C LYS A 68 -7.19 11.50 10.54
N LYS A 69 -6.73 12.70 10.17
CA LYS A 69 -7.46 13.97 10.39
C LYS A 69 -8.60 14.19 9.40
N TYR A 70 -8.59 13.48 8.27
CA TYR A 70 -9.55 13.69 7.20
C TYR A 70 -10.75 12.77 7.37
N LYS A 71 -11.90 13.22 6.84
CA LYS A 71 -13.13 12.43 6.84
C LYS A 71 -12.94 11.19 5.98
N LYS A 72 -13.42 10.04 6.47
CA LYS A 72 -13.50 8.81 5.68
C LYS A 72 -14.63 8.96 4.65
N THR A 73 -14.26 9.16 3.39
CA THR A 73 -15.14 8.96 2.25
C THR A 73 -14.61 7.77 1.46
N PRO A 74 -15.44 7.07 0.66
CA PRO A 74 -14.98 5.94 -0.14
C PRO A 74 -13.74 6.26 -0.99
N GLU A 75 -13.73 7.42 -1.64
CA GLU A 75 -12.63 7.85 -2.51
C GLU A 75 -11.36 8.14 -1.70
N TYR A 76 -11.51 8.65 -0.48
CA TYR A 76 -10.38 8.89 0.41
C TYR A 76 -9.82 7.59 0.96
N THR A 77 -10.66 6.66 1.41
CA THR A 77 -10.22 5.38 1.97
C THR A 77 -9.58 4.49 0.92
N ASP A 78 -10.01 4.56 -0.35
CA ASP A 78 -9.33 3.91 -1.48
C ASP A 78 -7.91 4.43 -1.71
N ARG A 79 -7.71 5.75 -1.56
CA ARG A 79 -6.36 6.35 -1.64
C ARG A 79 -5.50 5.98 -0.44
N VAL A 80 -6.09 5.92 0.75
CA VAL A 80 -5.38 5.43 1.95
C VAL A 80 -5.00 3.97 1.79
N MET A 81 -5.86 3.13 1.23
CA MET A 81 -5.54 1.73 0.88
C MET A 81 -4.37 1.66 -0.10
N SER A 82 -4.37 2.52 -1.13
CA SER A 82 -3.25 2.61 -2.07
C SER A 82 -1.95 2.98 -1.36
N TYR A 83 -1.98 3.98 -0.46
CA TYR A 83 -0.84 4.39 0.35
C TYR A 83 -0.33 3.27 1.28
N ILE A 84 -1.23 2.50 1.90
CA ILE A 84 -0.88 1.32 2.71
C ILE A 84 -0.08 0.31 1.86
N LEU A 85 -0.51 0.04 0.63
CA LEU A 85 0.20 -0.87 -0.26
C LEU A 85 1.60 -0.33 -0.63
N GLU A 86 1.75 0.99 -0.78
CA GLU A 86 3.05 1.63 -0.99
C GLU A 86 3.97 1.53 0.24
N LEU A 87 3.43 1.63 1.47
CA LEU A 87 4.20 1.38 2.71
C LEU A 87 4.74 -0.05 2.75
N ILE A 88 3.93 -1.04 2.35
CA ILE A 88 4.36 -2.45 2.30
C ILE A 88 5.46 -2.65 1.26
N LYS A 89 5.35 -2.03 0.07
CA LYS A 89 6.41 -2.06 -0.95
C LYS A 89 7.70 -1.45 -0.42
N TYR A 90 7.59 -0.33 0.29
CA TYR A 90 8.75 0.34 0.85
C TYR A 90 9.42 -0.49 1.95
N TYR A 91 8.62 -1.11 2.83
CA TYR A 91 9.12 -2.10 3.78
C TYR A 91 9.88 -3.22 3.08
N ASP A 92 9.34 -3.78 1.99
CA ASP A 92 9.98 -4.88 1.26
C ASP A 92 11.38 -4.53 0.72
N LYS A 93 11.67 -3.22 0.57
CA LYS A 93 12.96 -2.66 0.15
C LYS A 93 13.93 -2.43 1.31
N ILE A 94 13.47 -1.83 2.42
CA ILE A 94 14.37 -1.36 3.50
C ILE A 94 14.31 -2.18 4.80
N LEU A 95 13.29 -3.04 4.94
CA LEU A 95 13.10 -3.96 6.07
C LEU A 95 12.93 -3.30 7.45
N ILE A 96 12.47 -2.03 7.50
CA ILE A 96 12.19 -1.32 8.75
C ILE A 96 10.74 -1.55 9.17
N LYS A 97 10.55 -2.27 10.29
CA LYS A 97 9.22 -2.73 10.76
C LYS A 97 8.22 -1.61 11.03
N GLU A 98 8.67 -0.41 11.35
CA GLU A 98 7.80 0.75 11.62
C GLU A 98 6.80 1.00 10.49
N TYR A 99 7.21 0.82 9.23
CA TYR A 99 6.33 0.97 8.06
C TYR A 99 5.18 -0.04 8.03
N LEU A 100 5.39 -1.26 8.53
CA LEU A 100 4.33 -2.26 8.65
C LEU A 100 3.40 -1.98 9.83
N ILE A 101 3.94 -1.44 10.92
CA ILE A 101 3.14 -1.03 12.10
C ILE A 101 2.17 0.08 11.69
N GLU A 102 2.68 1.11 11.03
CA GLU A 102 1.88 2.25 10.56
C GLU A 102 0.87 1.83 9.48
N ALA A 103 1.25 0.89 8.60
CA ALA A 103 0.32 0.30 7.63
C ALA A 103 -0.84 -0.47 8.30
N LEU A 104 -0.57 -1.25 9.35
CA LEU A 104 -1.62 -1.93 10.13
C LEU A 104 -2.54 -0.93 10.83
N GLU A 105 -1.95 0.10 11.43
CA GLU A 105 -2.70 1.15 12.12
C GLU A 105 -3.66 1.90 11.17
N LEU A 106 -3.26 2.11 9.91
CA LEU A 106 -4.14 2.68 8.89
C LEU A 106 -5.21 1.69 8.39
N LEU A 107 -4.89 0.40 8.24
CA LEU A 107 -5.87 -0.64 7.87
C LEU A 107 -6.97 -0.78 8.92
N GLU A 108 -6.61 -0.77 10.20
CA GLU A 108 -7.59 -0.76 11.30
C GLU A 108 -8.45 0.51 11.26
N TRP A 109 -7.85 1.65 10.95
CA TRP A 109 -8.59 2.90 10.88
C TRP A 109 -9.64 2.92 9.75
N ILE A 110 -9.37 2.34 8.57
CA ILE A 110 -10.31 2.32 7.43
C ILE A 110 -11.21 1.08 7.36
N GLU A 111 -11.13 0.14 8.31
CA GLU A 111 -11.66 -1.21 8.13
C GLU A 111 -13.16 -1.32 7.82
N ASN A 112 -13.97 -0.37 8.30
CA ASN A 112 -15.42 -0.35 8.09
C ASN A 112 -15.84 0.32 6.77
N GLU A 113 -14.89 0.88 6.03
CA GLU A 113 -15.13 1.68 4.82
C GLU A 113 -14.65 0.98 3.54
N VAL A 114 -14.11 -0.23 3.69
CA VAL A 114 -13.51 -1.01 2.61
C VAL A 114 -14.07 -2.42 2.61
N ASP A 115 -13.89 -3.14 1.50
CA ASP A 115 -14.27 -4.55 1.44
C ASP A 115 -13.55 -5.35 2.54
N VAL A 116 -14.35 -6.08 3.33
CA VAL A 116 -13.87 -6.80 4.52
C VAL A 116 -12.84 -7.87 4.16
N ASP A 117 -13.01 -8.56 3.03
CA ASP A 117 -12.11 -9.64 2.61
C ASP A 117 -10.80 -9.04 2.10
N ILE A 118 -10.86 -7.96 1.31
CA ILE A 118 -9.67 -7.24 0.85
C ILE A 118 -8.88 -6.66 2.03
N ASN A 119 -9.57 -6.05 3.00
CA ASN A 119 -8.92 -5.53 4.20
C ASN A 119 -8.21 -6.63 4.99
N LYS A 120 -8.86 -7.79 5.17
CA LYS A 120 -8.26 -8.96 5.82
C LYS A 120 -7.06 -9.49 5.05
N ILE A 121 -7.14 -9.64 3.73
CA ILE A 121 -6.00 -10.07 2.89
C ILE A 121 -4.83 -9.10 3.06
N ASN A 122 -5.10 -7.80 3.14
CA ASN A 122 -4.08 -6.77 3.36
C ASN A 122 -3.47 -6.83 4.76
N LYS A 123 -4.26 -7.08 5.81
CA LYS A 123 -3.74 -7.36 7.16
C LYS A 123 -2.87 -8.62 7.16
N TYR A 124 -3.31 -9.70 6.53
CA TYR A 124 -2.57 -10.97 6.49
C TYR A 124 -1.25 -10.89 5.71
N GLN A 125 -1.18 -10.14 4.62
CA GLN A 125 0.11 -9.96 3.91
C GLN A 125 1.15 -9.19 4.75
N ILE A 126 0.71 -8.33 5.68
CA ILE A 126 1.61 -7.66 6.62
C ILE A 126 2.07 -8.67 7.67
N ILE A 127 1.13 -9.41 8.27
CA ILE A 127 1.45 -10.44 9.27
C ILE A 127 2.45 -11.46 8.70
N LYS A 128 2.27 -11.91 7.45
CA LYS A 128 3.16 -12.86 6.77
C LYS A 128 4.61 -12.37 6.65
N ARG A 129 4.82 -11.06 6.60
CA ARG A 129 6.16 -10.43 6.57
C ARG A 129 6.82 -10.34 7.94
N ILE A 130 6.02 -10.45 9.00
CA ILE A 130 6.47 -10.33 10.39
C ILE A 130 6.70 -11.72 10.99
N ARG A 131 5.83 -12.69 10.68
CA ARG A 131 5.86 -14.06 11.22
C ARG A 131 5.11 -15.06 10.34
N ASN A 132 5.23 -16.34 10.69
CA ASN A 132 4.37 -17.39 10.15
C ASN A 132 2.93 -17.29 10.70
N PHE A 133 1.97 -17.80 9.94
CA PHE A 133 0.56 -17.85 10.34
C PHE A 133 0.28 -18.93 11.38
N SER A 134 -0.72 -18.67 12.23
CA SER A 134 -1.36 -19.70 13.03
C SER A 134 -2.33 -20.54 12.19
N ILE A 135 -2.79 -21.66 12.74
CA ILE A 135 -3.78 -22.51 12.08
C ILE A 135 -5.09 -21.74 11.85
N ASP A 136 -5.55 -20.95 12.83
CA ASP A 136 -6.79 -20.17 12.71
C ASP A 136 -6.73 -19.13 11.58
N GLU A 137 -5.58 -18.51 11.38
CA GLU A 137 -5.37 -17.54 10.29
C GLU A 137 -5.38 -18.22 8.92
N ILE A 138 -4.82 -19.43 8.82
CA ILE A 138 -4.89 -20.24 7.59
C ILE A 138 -6.35 -20.62 7.30
N LEU A 139 -7.12 -21.01 8.33
CA LEU A 139 -8.54 -21.33 8.20
C LEU A 139 -9.38 -20.13 7.77
N ASP A 140 -9.12 -18.93 8.30
CA ASP A 140 -9.81 -17.70 7.87
C ASP A 140 -9.49 -17.38 6.41
N LEU A 141 -8.23 -17.49 6.00
CA LEU A 141 -7.83 -17.32 4.59
C LEU A 141 -8.52 -18.35 3.68
N ASP A 142 -8.62 -19.61 4.08
CA ASP A 142 -9.35 -20.63 3.31
C ASP A 142 -10.86 -20.34 3.24
N ASN A 143 -11.46 -19.76 4.29
CA ASN A 143 -12.85 -19.30 4.26
C ASN A 143 -13.05 -18.17 3.25
N ILE A 144 -12.20 -17.14 3.28
CA ILE A 144 -12.23 -16.03 2.31
C ILE A 144 -12.07 -16.58 0.89
N LYS A 145 -11.16 -17.53 0.70
CA LYS A 145 -10.93 -18.20 -0.59
C LYS A 145 -12.17 -18.92 -1.08
N ARG A 146 -12.88 -19.68 -0.24
CA ARG A 146 -14.13 -20.35 -0.63
C ARG A 146 -15.23 -19.36 -0.99
N LYS A 147 -15.41 -18.31 -0.19
CA LYS A 147 -16.39 -17.24 -0.42
C LYS A 147 -16.16 -16.55 -1.77
N ASN A 148 -14.90 -16.33 -2.14
CA ASN A 148 -14.49 -15.63 -3.37
C ASN A 148 -14.03 -16.60 -4.48
N SER A 149 -14.68 -17.76 -4.61
CA SER A 149 -14.26 -18.83 -5.53
C SER A 149 -14.15 -18.42 -7.00
N LYS A 150 -14.86 -17.36 -7.43
CA LYS A 150 -14.84 -16.84 -8.80
C LYS A 150 -13.83 -15.71 -9.03
N ASP A 151 -13.27 -15.12 -7.98
CA ASP A 151 -12.29 -14.04 -8.10
C ASP A 151 -10.87 -14.60 -8.15
N ILE A 152 -10.33 -14.70 -9.35
CA ILE A 152 -9.00 -15.26 -9.57
C ILE A 152 -7.86 -14.47 -8.90
N MET A 153 -8.03 -13.15 -8.69
CA MET A 153 -7.02 -12.35 -7.98
C MET A 153 -7.04 -12.68 -6.49
N ILE A 154 -8.23 -12.81 -5.88
CA ILE A 154 -8.35 -13.24 -4.48
C ILE A 154 -7.84 -14.67 -4.31
N GLN A 155 -8.19 -15.58 -5.22
CA GLN A 155 -7.65 -16.95 -5.20
C GLN A 155 -6.11 -16.95 -5.25
N CYS A 156 -5.52 -16.14 -6.14
CA CYS A 156 -4.07 -16.03 -6.29
C CYS A 156 -3.40 -15.43 -5.06
N ALA A 157 -3.93 -14.32 -4.55
CA ALA A 157 -3.46 -13.66 -3.34
C ALA A 157 -3.40 -14.63 -2.14
N ILE A 158 -4.50 -15.36 -1.90
CA ILE A 158 -4.58 -16.28 -0.77
C ILE A 158 -3.61 -17.46 -0.95
N ASN A 159 -3.52 -18.03 -2.16
CA ASN A 159 -2.56 -19.10 -2.45
C ASN A 159 -1.11 -18.66 -2.17
N ILE A 160 -0.75 -17.41 -2.48
CA ILE A 160 0.57 -16.86 -2.12
C ILE A 160 0.74 -16.78 -0.60
N LEU A 161 -0.26 -16.28 0.12
CA LEU A 161 -0.20 -16.13 1.58
C LEU A 161 -0.01 -17.46 2.32
N ILE A 162 -0.72 -18.49 1.89
CA ILE A 162 -0.62 -19.86 2.46
C ILE A 162 0.45 -20.72 1.79
N GLU A 163 1.34 -20.12 0.99
CA GLU A 163 2.50 -20.76 0.34
C GLU A 163 2.18 -21.89 -0.65
N LYS A 164 0.96 -21.91 -1.19
CA LYS A 164 0.50 -22.77 -2.28
C LYS A 164 0.92 -22.19 -3.63
N TYR A 165 2.24 -22.12 -3.86
CA TYR A 165 2.81 -21.37 -4.98
C TYR A 165 2.51 -21.97 -6.36
N GLU A 166 2.38 -23.28 -6.48
CA GLU A 166 1.98 -23.93 -7.74
C GLU A 166 0.54 -23.54 -8.11
N GLU A 167 -0.36 -23.50 -7.13
CA GLU A 167 -1.74 -23.05 -7.32
C GLU A 167 -1.81 -21.54 -7.61
N ALA A 168 -0.95 -20.73 -6.99
CA ALA A 168 -0.82 -19.32 -7.34
C ALA A 168 -0.35 -19.13 -8.79
N LYS A 169 0.62 -19.92 -9.23
CA LYS A 169 1.12 -19.93 -10.62
C LYS A 169 0.04 -20.33 -11.60
N ASN A 170 -0.75 -21.35 -11.29
CA ASN A 170 -1.90 -21.76 -12.11
C ASN A 170 -2.94 -20.63 -12.20
N ASN A 171 -3.24 -19.94 -11.10
CA ASN A 171 -4.12 -18.77 -11.13
C ASN A 171 -3.56 -17.67 -12.04
N MET A 172 -2.27 -17.34 -11.92
CA MET A 172 -1.63 -16.32 -12.78
C MET A 172 -1.64 -16.70 -14.27
N ASN A 173 -1.43 -17.98 -14.61
CA ASN A 173 -1.48 -18.45 -15.99
C ASN A 173 -2.88 -18.33 -16.61
N ASN A 174 -3.92 -18.37 -15.76
CA ASN A 174 -5.31 -18.23 -16.16
C ASN A 174 -5.81 -16.76 -16.15
N MET A 175 -4.98 -15.80 -15.73
CA MET A 175 -5.29 -14.37 -15.82
C MET A 175 -5.03 -13.85 -17.24
N SER A 176 -5.81 -12.86 -17.67
CA SER A 176 -5.45 -12.08 -18.87
C SER A 176 -4.13 -11.34 -18.63
N LYS A 177 -3.43 -10.98 -19.71
CA LYS A 177 -2.17 -10.22 -19.62
C LYS A 177 -2.33 -8.91 -18.85
N GLU A 178 -3.44 -8.20 -19.08
CA GLU A 178 -3.76 -6.96 -18.38
C GLU A 178 -3.98 -7.19 -16.88
N LEU A 179 -4.78 -8.20 -16.53
CA LEU A 179 -5.07 -8.55 -15.14
C LEU A 179 -3.80 -8.99 -14.40
N LEU A 180 -2.96 -9.80 -15.04
CA LEU A 180 -1.68 -10.25 -14.48
C LEU A 180 -0.74 -9.06 -14.26
N ASN A 181 -0.66 -8.12 -15.21
CA ASN A 181 0.15 -6.91 -15.05
C ASN A 181 -0.33 -6.07 -13.88
N LYS A 182 -1.66 -5.92 -13.71
CA LYS A 182 -2.24 -5.25 -12.55
C LYS A 182 -1.91 -5.99 -11.26
N PHE A 183 -2.07 -7.31 -11.23
CA PHE A 183 -1.81 -8.13 -10.05
C PHE A 183 -0.36 -7.99 -9.56
N LYS A 184 0.60 -7.98 -10.49
CA LYS A 184 2.04 -7.79 -10.19
C LYS A 184 2.38 -6.44 -9.57
N LEU A 185 1.51 -5.44 -9.66
CA LEU A 185 1.70 -4.15 -9.00
C LEU A 185 1.39 -4.21 -7.50
N TYR A 186 0.69 -5.24 -7.03
CA TYR A 186 0.39 -5.39 -5.60
C TYR A 186 1.59 -5.96 -4.84
N PRO A 187 1.89 -5.44 -3.63
CA PRO A 187 3.01 -5.91 -2.82
C PRO A 187 2.91 -7.40 -2.46
N ILE A 188 1.72 -8.00 -2.44
CA ILE A 188 1.55 -9.43 -2.21
C ILE A 188 2.35 -10.29 -3.21
N TYR A 189 2.52 -9.82 -4.46
CA TYR A 189 3.32 -10.51 -5.48
C TYR A 189 4.80 -10.63 -5.09
N ASN A 190 5.34 -9.67 -4.32
CA ASN A 190 6.72 -9.73 -3.85
C ASN A 190 6.99 -10.96 -2.96
N LEU A 191 5.98 -11.48 -2.25
CA LEU A 191 6.10 -12.70 -1.46
C LEU A 191 6.32 -13.93 -2.36
N TYR A 192 5.65 -13.97 -3.51
CA TYR A 192 5.85 -15.01 -4.52
C TYR A 192 7.22 -14.88 -5.21
N ASP A 193 7.55 -13.68 -5.72
CA ASP A 193 8.77 -13.43 -6.49
C ASP A 193 10.05 -13.68 -5.67
N LYS A 194 10.07 -13.28 -4.39
CA LYS A 194 11.20 -13.57 -3.49
C LYS A 194 11.41 -15.07 -3.28
N LYS A 195 10.34 -15.86 -3.23
CA LYS A 195 10.43 -17.31 -2.96
C LYS A 195 10.83 -18.11 -4.19
N THR A 196 10.32 -17.76 -5.37
CA THR A 196 10.67 -18.46 -6.62
C THR A 196 12.08 -18.15 -7.11
N LYS A 197 12.62 -16.97 -6.77
CA LYS A 197 14.03 -16.63 -7.07
C LYS A 197 15.05 -17.32 -6.16
N VAL A 198 14.66 -17.76 -4.97
CA VAL A 198 15.54 -18.50 -4.02
C VAL A 198 15.65 -19.99 -4.38
N GLN A 199 14.81 -20.49 -5.30
CA GLN A 199 14.82 -21.88 -5.76
C GLN A 199 15.67 -22.12 -7.02
N ILE A 200 16.53 -21.16 -7.40
CA ILE A 200 17.48 -21.26 -8.52
C ILE A 200 18.91 -21.29 -7.98
#